data_AF-A0A968RBF5-F1
#
_entry.id   AF-A0A968RBF5-F1
#
_cell.length_a   1.000
_cell.length_b   1.000
_cell.length_c   1.000
_cell.angle_alpha   90.00
_cell.angle_beta   90.00
_cell.angle_gamma   90.00
#
_symmetry.space_group_name_H-M   'P 1'
#
loop_
_entity.id
_entity.type
_entity.pdbx_description
1 polymer ?
#
loop_
_entity_poly.entity_id
_entity_poly.type
_entity_poly.pdbx_seq_one_letter_code
_entity_poly.pdbx_strand_id
1 'polypeptide(L)'
;MLDRHDYGWVEFIAAKSCEHPQQVENFYYRLGGYLALLYAIEGTDFHAENTIAAGEHPVLIDLESLFHPRANAPDSPNAKLPARQKISQSVLRVGLLPKLELASRKERGFDVSAIGGNYAQIYSPKMPNIADFSRNEIQQQNDRQAIGDNQPRLNGEAVNVLDYQDAIARGFTDIYRSIVQHRDEFCEFLNCFAGDEVRVILRETRSYGLLLRESFHPDVLRDALDRDRLFDRLWVEVPTFPYLAAAINAEKTTLWQGDIPKFLTRPNSRNLWLENGECIPDFFDRTGLELVRNRLLEFNEADLSQQLWLIRTSLTAMAAIAQPQKSPTYAVPKPDKAPDRKTANAAYLQAAIAVADRLESLAICQGDFAGWIAPVFAGNHRWTVHTLGWDLFDGMPGIAIFLAYLGAIVGDDRYSKLANSALRSILHQVKYEGYLINSIGAFNGWAGLIYTFTHLGRLWQQPELISQAVIWAQKLPPLIEKDEQLDIIGGAAGCIHVLSGLYQYVGDDRLKIAAIKCGDRLLKTARSMPQGIGWITLPECQPLTGFSHGAAGISRALFELAAFSGEQRFQEAAIGAIDYERSLFSQQMKNWPDLRFEWGDRVLFGLGWSHGAPGSWT
;
A
#
# COMPACT_ATOMS: atom_id res chain seq x y z
N MET A 1 37.69 3.20 10.04
CA MET A 1 37.15 4.36 10.77
C MET A 1 38.22 4.91 11.69
N LEU A 2 38.32 6.24 11.79
CA LEU A 2 39.12 6.94 12.79
C LEU A 2 38.14 7.56 13.80
N ASP A 3 37.95 6.89 14.93
CA ASP A 3 37.04 7.31 15.99
C ASP A 3 37.65 8.44 16.86
N ARG A 4 36.85 9.45 17.20
CA ARG A 4 37.16 10.56 18.12
C ARG A 4 36.14 10.72 19.25
N HIS A 5 35.35 9.68 19.52
CA HIS A 5 34.28 9.62 20.51
C HIS A 5 33.00 10.36 20.11
N ASP A 6 33.06 11.68 19.93
CA ASP A 6 31.90 12.52 19.56
C ASP A 6 31.77 12.76 18.06
N TYR A 7 32.82 12.45 17.29
CA TYR A 7 32.82 12.40 15.84
C TYR A 7 33.83 11.36 15.35
N GLY A 8 33.89 11.13 14.04
CA GLY A 8 34.90 10.28 13.44
C GLY A 8 35.00 10.47 11.94
N TRP A 9 36.02 9.88 11.35
CA TRP A 9 36.16 9.82 9.89
C TRP A 9 36.01 8.39 9.40
N VAL A 10 35.18 8.23 8.38
CA VAL A 10 35.02 6.97 7.66
C VAL A 10 35.79 7.02 6.35
N GLU A 11 36.15 5.85 5.82
CA GLU A 11 36.78 5.76 4.51
C GLU A 11 35.79 6.23 3.43
N PHE A 12 36.27 7.01 2.46
CA PHE A 12 35.45 7.40 1.32
C PHE A 12 35.31 6.21 0.36
N ILE A 13 34.09 5.70 0.22
CA ILE A 13 33.78 4.57 -0.66
C ILE A 13 33.20 5.10 -1.96
N ALA A 14 33.87 4.81 -3.08
CA ALA A 14 33.39 5.15 -4.41
C ALA A 14 32.63 3.97 -5.03
N ALA A 15 31.53 4.26 -5.72
CA ALA A 15 30.86 3.27 -6.56
C ALA A 15 31.80 2.78 -7.67
N LYS A 16 31.79 1.47 -7.94
CA LYS A 16 32.61 0.83 -8.97
C LYS A 16 31.76 -0.15 -9.76
N SER A 17 31.97 -0.21 -11.08
CA SER A 17 31.29 -1.18 -11.94
C SER A 17 31.86 -2.58 -11.71
N CYS A 18 31.00 -3.59 -11.82
CA CYS A 18 31.41 -4.97 -12.09
C CYS A 18 31.86 -5.10 -13.54
N GLU A 19 32.75 -6.06 -13.80
CA GLU A 19 33.29 -6.43 -15.12
C GLU A 19 32.70 -7.77 -15.61
N HIS A 20 32.27 -8.63 -14.69
CA HIS A 20 31.71 -9.95 -14.99
C HIS A 20 30.34 -10.19 -14.32
N PRO A 21 29.42 -10.95 -14.96
CA PRO A 21 28.11 -11.27 -14.37
C PRO A 21 28.21 -11.93 -12.98
N GLN A 22 29.24 -12.75 -12.75
CA GLN A 22 29.48 -13.39 -11.44
C GLN A 22 29.68 -12.36 -10.31
N GLN A 23 30.29 -11.21 -10.59
CA GLN A 23 30.49 -10.15 -9.61
C GLN A 23 29.16 -9.52 -9.19
N VAL A 24 28.22 -9.40 -10.13
CA VAL A 24 26.86 -8.93 -9.83
C VAL A 24 26.10 -9.97 -9.03
N GLU A 25 26.26 -11.26 -9.34
CA GLU A 25 25.70 -12.33 -8.53
C GLU A 25 26.25 -12.32 -7.10
N ASN A 26 27.56 -12.15 -6.95
CA ASN A 26 28.22 -12.04 -5.65
C ASN A 26 27.75 -10.81 -4.87
N PHE A 27 27.55 -9.68 -5.54
CA PHE A 27 26.97 -8.47 -4.94
C PHE A 27 25.61 -8.76 -4.32
N TYR A 28 24.69 -9.34 -5.10
CA TYR A 28 23.33 -9.62 -4.64
C TYR A 28 23.28 -10.75 -3.61
N TYR A 29 24.17 -11.73 -3.70
CA TYR A 29 24.35 -12.74 -2.64
C TYR A 29 24.77 -12.09 -1.31
N ARG A 30 25.79 -11.22 -1.32
CA ARG A 30 26.24 -10.49 -0.12
C ARG A 30 25.13 -9.60 0.44
N LEU A 31 24.40 -8.91 -0.42
CA LEU A 31 23.28 -8.07 -0.02
C LEU A 31 22.15 -8.89 0.64
N GLY A 32 21.85 -10.08 0.12
CA GLY A 32 20.94 -11.03 0.77
C GLY A 32 21.42 -11.43 2.16
N GLY A 33 22.72 -11.67 2.31
CA GLY A 33 23.33 -11.96 3.62
C GLY A 33 23.22 -10.79 4.61
N TYR A 34 23.46 -9.56 4.15
CA TYR A 34 23.26 -8.37 4.98
C TYR A 34 21.79 -8.18 5.37
N LEU A 35 20.86 -8.45 4.46
CA LEU A 35 19.45 -8.40 4.78
C LEU A 35 19.08 -9.36 5.92
N ALA A 36 19.64 -10.58 5.92
CA ALA A 36 19.44 -11.54 7.02
C ALA A 36 20.06 -11.06 8.34
N LEU A 37 21.27 -10.50 8.30
CA LEU A 37 21.93 -9.96 9.48
C LEU A 37 21.18 -8.77 10.08
N LEU A 38 20.86 -7.77 9.26
CA LEU A 38 20.09 -6.59 9.67
C LEU A 38 18.70 -6.96 10.14
N TYR A 39 18.06 -7.94 9.49
CA TYR A 39 16.82 -8.52 9.97
C TYR A 39 17.01 -9.11 11.37
N ALA A 40 18.04 -9.90 11.62
CA ALA A 40 18.28 -10.51 12.93
C ALA A 40 18.49 -9.47 14.06
N ILE A 41 19.18 -8.36 13.78
CA ILE A 41 19.58 -7.36 14.79
C ILE A 41 18.68 -6.12 14.84
N GLU A 42 17.45 -6.20 14.35
CA GLU A 42 16.47 -5.08 14.36
C GLU A 42 16.98 -3.81 13.63
N GLY A 43 17.75 -3.98 12.55
CA GLY A 43 18.19 -2.87 11.70
C GLY A 43 17.04 -2.28 10.86
N THR A 44 17.08 -0.98 10.64
CA THR A 44 16.10 -0.21 9.84
C THR A 44 16.80 0.95 9.11
N ASP A 45 16.13 1.63 8.19
CA ASP A 45 16.67 2.86 7.54
C ASP A 45 17.85 2.62 6.57
N PHE A 46 18.00 1.41 6.03
CA PHE A 46 19.02 1.10 5.02
C PHE A 46 18.51 1.37 3.60
N HIS A 47 18.22 2.63 3.31
CA HIS A 47 17.71 3.13 2.03
C HIS A 47 18.82 3.31 0.97
N ALA A 48 18.45 3.75 -0.23
CA ALA A 48 19.36 3.93 -1.36
C ALA A 48 20.56 4.83 -1.04
N GLU A 49 20.35 5.91 -0.29
CA GLU A 49 21.39 6.83 0.16
C GLU A 49 22.43 6.18 1.08
N ASN A 50 22.07 5.09 1.76
CA ASN A 50 22.89 4.44 2.78
C ASN A 50 23.64 3.22 2.26
N THR A 51 23.59 2.96 0.94
CA THR A 51 24.26 1.83 0.30
C THR A 51 25.07 2.28 -0.91
N ILE A 52 26.31 1.80 -1.03
CA ILE A 52 27.17 2.02 -2.20
C ILE A 52 27.56 0.69 -2.84
N ALA A 53 27.43 0.60 -4.16
CA ALA A 53 27.88 -0.52 -4.97
C ALA A 53 29.36 -0.35 -5.36
N ALA A 54 30.24 -0.82 -4.49
CA ALA A 54 31.68 -0.84 -4.71
C ALA A 54 32.10 -2.13 -5.47
N GLY A 55 31.72 -2.22 -6.75
CA GLY A 55 31.95 -3.42 -7.56
C GLY A 55 31.06 -4.56 -7.09
N GLU A 56 31.65 -5.71 -6.76
CA GLU A 56 30.90 -6.84 -6.21
C GLU A 56 30.54 -6.72 -4.72
N HIS A 57 30.88 -5.61 -4.08
CA HIS A 57 30.64 -5.39 -2.65
C HIS A 57 29.56 -4.32 -2.42
N PRO A 58 28.38 -4.69 -1.90
CA PRO A 58 27.51 -3.71 -1.27
C PRO A 58 28.20 -3.19 -0.01
N VAL A 59 28.24 -1.87 0.17
CA VAL A 59 28.80 -1.24 1.36
C VAL A 59 27.72 -0.36 1.99
N LEU A 60 27.35 -0.69 3.24
CA LEU A 60 26.45 0.13 4.04
C LEU A 60 27.28 1.23 4.70
N ILE A 61 26.97 2.48 4.42
CA ILE A 61 27.77 3.64 4.87
C ILE A 61 27.20 4.33 6.10
N ASP A 62 25.95 4.03 6.44
CA ASP A 62 25.29 4.47 7.66
C ASP A 62 24.77 3.26 8.42
N LEU A 63 25.21 3.11 9.67
CA LEU A 63 24.91 1.99 10.56
C LEU A 63 24.33 2.46 11.90
N GLU A 64 23.88 3.71 12.01
CA GLU A 64 23.47 4.29 13.29
C GLU A 64 22.12 3.77 13.82
N SER A 65 21.35 3.05 12.99
CA SER A 65 19.98 2.58 13.25
C SER A 65 19.87 1.07 13.55
N LEU A 66 20.93 0.47 14.12
CA LEU A 66 20.95 -0.92 14.58
C LEU A 66 20.24 -1.09 15.93
N PHE A 67 19.78 -2.30 16.26
CA PHE A 67 19.05 -2.60 17.51
C PHE A 67 17.85 -1.68 17.74
N HIS A 68 17.17 -1.26 16.66
CA HIS A 68 16.21 -0.17 16.71
C HIS A 68 14.98 -0.53 17.56
N PRO A 69 14.70 0.21 18.64
CA PRO A 69 13.61 -0.09 19.55
C PRO A 69 12.25 0.18 18.90
N ARG A 70 11.17 -0.27 19.54
CA ARG A 70 9.80 -0.01 19.07
C ARG A 70 9.05 0.80 20.12
N ALA A 71 8.55 1.95 19.72
CA ALA A 71 7.72 2.80 20.58
C ALA A 71 6.39 2.11 20.91
N ASN A 72 5.88 2.33 22.13
CA ASN A 72 4.64 1.75 22.60
C ASN A 72 3.42 2.48 22.01
N ALA A 73 2.55 1.77 21.31
CA ALA A 73 1.32 2.30 20.76
C ALA A 73 0.19 1.25 20.81
N PRO A 74 -0.24 0.80 22.00
CA PRO A 74 -0.98 -0.46 22.18
C PRO A 74 -2.40 -0.42 21.60
N ASP A 75 -2.94 0.78 21.42
CA ASP A 75 -4.24 1.02 20.81
C ASP A 75 -4.17 1.46 19.34
N SER A 76 -2.96 1.53 18.75
CA SER A 76 -2.82 1.83 17.32
C SER A 76 -3.23 0.62 16.47
N PRO A 77 -3.72 0.85 15.23
CA PRO A 77 -3.94 -0.23 14.27
C PRO A 77 -2.70 -1.12 14.07
N ASN A 78 -1.50 -0.53 14.12
CA ASN A 78 -0.24 -1.24 13.99
C ASN A 78 0.07 -2.18 15.16
N ALA A 79 -0.57 -1.98 16.32
CA ALA A 79 -0.39 -2.83 17.51
C ALA A 79 -1.51 -3.86 17.72
N LYS A 80 -2.65 -3.75 17.03
CA LYS A 80 -3.76 -4.71 17.16
C LYS A 80 -4.00 -5.55 15.91
N LEU A 81 -3.60 -5.07 14.73
CA LEU A 81 -3.76 -5.80 13.49
C LEU A 81 -2.54 -6.71 13.23
N PRO A 82 -2.72 -8.05 13.26
CA PRO A 82 -1.60 -8.99 13.20
C PRO A 82 -0.78 -8.88 11.91
N ALA A 83 -1.43 -8.66 10.75
CA ALA A 83 -0.72 -8.50 9.49
C ALA A 83 0.17 -7.24 9.47
N ARG A 84 -0.24 -6.16 10.16
CA ARG A 84 0.54 -4.91 10.25
C ARG A 84 1.73 -5.05 11.19
N GLN A 85 1.55 -5.76 12.29
CA GLN A 85 2.67 -6.16 13.13
C GLN A 85 3.65 -7.00 12.33
N LYS A 86 3.17 -8.05 11.66
CA LYS A 86 4.05 -8.98 10.95
C LYS A 86 4.82 -8.30 9.81
N ILE A 87 4.18 -7.41 9.03
CA ILE A 87 4.88 -6.67 7.97
C ILE A 87 5.92 -5.69 8.54
N SER A 88 5.59 -4.96 9.61
CA SER A 88 6.52 -4.02 10.26
C SER A 88 7.68 -4.72 10.99
N GLN A 89 7.56 -6.03 11.23
CA GLN A 89 8.59 -6.84 11.86
C GLN A 89 9.34 -7.74 10.87
N SER A 90 9.12 -7.55 9.57
CA SER A 90 9.71 -8.37 8.51
C SER A 90 10.98 -7.75 7.92
N VAL A 91 11.59 -8.46 6.98
CA VAL A 91 12.68 -7.97 6.11
C VAL A 91 12.36 -6.65 5.40
N LEU A 92 11.08 -6.31 5.20
CA LEU A 92 10.68 -5.05 4.57
C LEU A 92 10.99 -3.82 5.43
N ARG A 93 11.09 -3.95 6.76
CA ARG A 93 11.45 -2.83 7.65
C ARG A 93 12.91 -2.40 7.49
N VAL A 94 13.78 -3.29 7.04
CA VAL A 94 15.22 -3.01 6.95
C VAL A 94 15.52 -1.83 6.01
N GLY A 95 14.74 -1.67 4.94
CA GLY A 95 14.91 -0.60 3.95
C GLY A 95 15.65 -1.01 2.68
N LEU A 96 16.25 -2.21 2.64
CA LEU A 96 16.98 -2.69 1.46
C LEU A 96 16.06 -3.13 0.31
N LEU A 97 14.86 -3.65 0.61
CA LEU A 97 13.94 -4.21 -0.37
C LEU A 97 13.01 -3.15 -0.96
N PRO A 98 12.60 -3.30 -2.24
CA PRO A 98 11.68 -2.37 -2.91
C PRO A 98 10.43 -2.07 -2.10
N LYS A 99 10.19 -0.78 -1.87
CA LYS A 99 9.00 -0.27 -1.19
C LYS A 99 8.58 1.01 -1.88
N LEU A 100 7.33 1.05 -2.35
CA LEU A 100 6.80 2.25 -2.98
C LEU A 100 6.45 3.29 -1.91
N GLU A 101 7.10 4.45 -1.98
CA GLU A 101 6.73 5.63 -1.19
C GLU A 101 6.00 6.65 -2.08
N LEU A 102 4.84 7.11 -1.62
CA LEU A 102 4.03 8.10 -2.34
C LEU A 102 4.34 9.50 -1.80
N ALA A 103 4.89 10.36 -2.65
CA ALA A 103 5.16 11.76 -2.29
C ALA A 103 3.88 12.53 -1.94
N SER A 104 2.78 12.23 -2.64
CA SER A 104 1.42 12.71 -2.41
C SER A 104 0.41 11.79 -3.14
N ARG A 105 -0.89 11.89 -2.82
CA ARG A 105 -1.95 11.09 -3.47
C ARG A 105 -2.05 11.25 -5.00
N LYS A 106 -1.49 12.33 -5.56
CA LYS A 106 -1.56 12.66 -6.99
C LYS A 106 -0.23 12.42 -7.73
N GLU A 107 0.86 12.20 -7.02
CA GLU A 107 2.18 12.05 -7.62
C GLU A 107 2.56 10.58 -7.79
N ARG A 108 3.41 10.32 -8.79
CA ARG A 108 4.03 9.00 -8.96
C ARG A 108 4.88 8.73 -7.73
N GLY A 109 4.61 7.61 -7.05
CA GLY A 109 5.49 7.15 -5.98
C GLY A 109 6.89 6.87 -6.51
N PHE A 110 7.85 6.76 -5.62
CA PHE A 110 9.22 6.37 -5.92
C PHE A 110 9.65 5.22 -4.99
N ASP A 111 10.61 4.44 -5.44
CA ASP A 111 11.24 3.42 -4.60
C ASP A 111 12.43 4.07 -3.90
N VAL A 112 12.50 4.00 -2.57
CA VAL A 112 13.63 4.50 -1.76
C VAL A 112 14.61 3.40 -1.37
N SER A 113 14.33 2.16 -1.73
CA SER A 113 15.09 1.02 -1.25
C SER A 113 16.52 0.97 -1.77
N ALA A 114 17.42 0.30 -1.04
CA ALA A 114 18.78 0.10 -1.53
C ALA A 114 18.86 -0.70 -2.84
N ILE A 115 17.91 -1.63 -3.10
CA ILE A 115 17.94 -2.48 -4.28
C ILE A 115 17.32 -1.81 -5.51
N GLY A 116 16.14 -1.20 -5.35
CA GLY A 116 15.36 -0.67 -6.47
C GLY A 116 15.35 0.85 -6.55
N GLY A 117 15.67 1.52 -5.44
CA GLY A 117 15.63 2.96 -5.34
C GLY A 117 16.71 3.65 -6.15
N ASN A 118 16.35 4.80 -6.68
CA ASN A 118 17.24 5.67 -7.44
C ASN A 118 17.16 7.08 -6.86
N TYR A 119 18.00 7.34 -5.87
CA TYR A 119 17.95 8.56 -5.06
C TYR A 119 18.06 9.85 -5.89
N ALA A 120 18.84 9.83 -6.98
CA ALA A 120 18.98 10.97 -7.91
C ALA A 120 17.63 11.36 -8.56
N GLN A 121 16.71 10.41 -8.72
CA GLN A 121 15.35 10.66 -9.22
C GLN A 121 14.38 11.09 -8.10
N ILE A 122 14.62 10.66 -6.86
CA ILE A 122 13.76 10.91 -5.69
C ILE A 122 13.87 12.36 -5.19
N TYR A 123 15.08 12.93 -5.23
CA TYR A 123 15.38 14.29 -4.78
C TYR A 123 15.46 15.35 -5.91
N SER A 124 15.00 14.98 -7.12
CA SER A 124 14.75 15.92 -8.22
C SER A 124 13.34 16.54 -8.31
N PRO A 125 12.47 16.64 -7.26
CA PRO A 125 11.28 17.46 -7.37
C PRO A 125 11.69 18.93 -7.13
N LYS A 126 11.93 19.66 -8.21
CA LYS A 126 11.92 21.13 -8.24
C LYS A 126 12.79 21.81 -7.16
N MET A 127 13.98 21.30 -6.86
CA MET A 127 14.97 22.15 -6.20
C MET A 127 15.46 23.16 -7.25
N PRO A 128 15.26 24.48 -7.06
CA PRO A 128 15.99 25.45 -7.86
C PRO A 128 17.46 25.21 -7.55
N ASN A 129 18.15 24.58 -8.49
CA ASN A 129 19.58 24.40 -8.41
C ASN A 129 20.17 25.80 -8.47
N ILE A 130 20.62 26.34 -7.33
CA ILE A 130 21.36 27.61 -7.30
C ILE A 130 22.79 27.29 -7.74
N ALA A 131 22.91 26.91 -9.01
CA ALA A 131 24.19 26.87 -9.68
C ALA A 131 24.47 28.31 -10.14
N ASP A 132 25.48 28.93 -9.53
CA ASP A 132 25.97 30.29 -9.76
C ASP A 132 25.10 31.46 -9.28
N PHE A 133 25.58 32.13 -8.23
CA PHE A 133 25.17 33.47 -7.79
C PHE A 133 25.29 34.56 -8.87
N SER A 134 25.83 34.25 -10.06
CA SER A 134 26.19 35.23 -11.09
C SER A 134 25.38 35.14 -12.39
N ARG A 135 24.52 34.15 -12.58
CA ARG A 135 23.69 34.03 -13.80
C ARG A 135 22.28 33.54 -13.48
N ASN A 136 21.30 34.39 -13.75
CA ASN A 136 19.87 34.08 -13.69
C ASN A 136 19.44 33.14 -14.84
N GLU A 137 20.03 31.95 -14.95
CA GLU A 137 19.57 30.92 -15.90
C GLU A 137 19.36 29.60 -15.17
N ILE A 138 18.09 29.29 -14.91
CA ILE A 138 17.66 28.00 -14.36
C ILE A 138 17.74 26.98 -15.50
N GLN A 139 18.83 26.22 -15.59
CA GLN A 139 18.90 25.07 -16.50
C GLN A 139 18.27 23.84 -15.84
N GLN A 140 17.18 23.36 -16.45
CA GLN A 140 16.53 22.09 -16.14
C GLN A 140 17.30 20.95 -16.81
N GLN A 141 17.98 20.10 -16.04
CA GLN A 141 18.42 18.79 -16.53
C GLN A 141 17.55 17.69 -15.90
N ASN A 142 16.62 17.16 -16.69
CA ASN A 142 15.87 15.95 -16.36
C ASN A 142 16.70 14.74 -16.76
N ASP A 143 17.69 14.35 -15.96
CA ASP A 143 18.42 13.09 -16.17
C ASP A 143 17.59 11.91 -15.67
N ARG A 144 16.59 11.53 -16.48
CA ARG A 144 15.71 10.36 -16.26
C ARG A 144 16.44 9.00 -16.31
N GLN A 145 17.77 8.97 -16.39
CA GLN A 145 18.59 7.77 -16.64
C GLN A 145 19.74 7.54 -15.64
N ALA A 146 20.00 8.42 -14.67
CA ALA A 146 21.14 8.23 -13.77
C ALA A 146 20.89 7.06 -12.80
N ILE A 147 21.53 5.91 -12.97
CA ILE A 147 21.55 4.82 -11.98
C ILE A 147 22.16 5.36 -10.68
N GLY A 148 21.57 5.07 -9.52
CA GLY A 148 22.11 5.48 -8.23
C GLY A 148 23.37 4.70 -7.86
N ASP A 149 24.23 5.29 -7.01
CA ASP A 149 25.48 4.65 -6.57
C ASP A 149 25.26 3.39 -5.73
N ASN A 150 24.03 3.12 -5.29
CA ASN A 150 23.60 1.94 -4.57
C ASN A 150 23.43 0.68 -5.43
N GLN A 151 23.32 0.82 -6.76
CA GLN A 151 23.01 -0.29 -7.65
C GLN A 151 24.28 -0.80 -8.38
N PRO A 152 24.47 -2.12 -8.50
CA PRO A 152 25.60 -2.67 -9.23
C PRO A 152 25.42 -2.41 -10.72
N ARG A 153 26.54 -2.06 -11.37
CA ARG A 153 26.62 -1.90 -12.82
C ARG A 153 27.46 -3.02 -13.42
N LEU A 154 27.14 -3.46 -14.63
CA LEU A 154 27.97 -4.39 -15.39
C LEU A 154 28.54 -3.68 -16.60
N ASN A 155 29.86 -3.49 -16.65
CA ASN A 155 30.55 -2.71 -17.68
C ASN A 155 29.92 -1.31 -17.90
N GLY A 156 29.50 -0.66 -16.81
CA GLY A 156 28.85 0.66 -16.83
C GLY A 156 27.34 0.65 -17.00
N GLU A 157 26.74 -0.49 -17.41
CA GLU A 157 25.31 -0.61 -17.72
C GLU A 157 24.48 -1.05 -16.51
N ALA A 158 23.19 -0.68 -16.51
CA ALA A 158 22.22 -1.11 -15.52
C ALA A 158 22.00 -2.62 -15.57
N VAL A 159 21.80 -3.22 -14.40
CA VAL A 159 21.45 -4.65 -14.28
C VAL A 159 20.02 -4.79 -13.76
N ASN A 160 19.26 -5.70 -14.35
CA ASN A 160 17.93 -6.05 -13.84
C ASN A 160 18.06 -6.97 -12.62
N VAL A 161 17.70 -6.46 -11.44
CA VAL A 161 17.78 -7.23 -10.19
C VAL A 161 16.95 -8.52 -10.19
N LEU A 162 15.86 -8.58 -10.97
CA LEU A 162 15.05 -9.81 -11.04
C LEU A 162 15.85 -11.02 -11.51
N ASP A 163 16.84 -10.80 -12.38
CA ASP A 163 17.68 -11.86 -12.92
C ASP A 163 18.56 -12.49 -11.81
N TYR A 164 18.70 -11.78 -10.67
CA TYR A 164 19.52 -12.16 -9.52
C TYR A 164 18.70 -12.41 -8.24
N GLN A 165 17.36 -12.53 -8.34
CA GLN A 165 16.50 -12.79 -7.17
C GLN A 165 16.91 -14.04 -6.39
N ASP A 166 17.41 -15.06 -7.08
CA ASP A 166 17.85 -16.32 -6.46
C ASP A 166 19.21 -16.17 -5.76
N ALA A 167 20.06 -15.23 -6.19
CA ALA A 167 21.29 -14.91 -5.48
C ALA A 167 20.99 -14.23 -4.14
N ILE A 168 20.06 -13.27 -4.14
CA ILE A 168 19.57 -12.60 -2.91
C ILE A 168 18.97 -13.64 -1.95
N ALA A 169 18.07 -14.49 -2.45
CA ALA A 169 17.43 -15.52 -1.65
C ALA A 169 18.42 -16.52 -1.05
N ARG A 170 19.45 -16.93 -1.81
CA ARG A 170 20.53 -17.81 -1.30
C ARG A 170 21.34 -17.14 -0.21
N GLY A 171 21.83 -15.92 -0.45
CA GLY A 171 22.62 -15.18 0.54
C GLY A 171 21.85 -14.95 1.84
N PHE A 172 20.56 -14.61 1.73
CA PHE A 172 19.68 -14.50 2.89
C PHE A 172 19.56 -15.83 3.65
N THR A 173 19.30 -16.92 2.93
CA THR A 173 19.12 -18.26 3.50
C THR A 173 20.37 -18.74 4.22
N ASP A 174 21.54 -18.56 3.61
CA ASP A 174 22.81 -19.07 4.14
C ASP A 174 23.20 -18.36 5.44
N ILE A 175 23.07 -17.03 5.48
CA ILE A 175 23.32 -16.25 6.70
C ILE A 175 22.25 -16.51 7.76
N TYR A 176 20.97 -16.58 7.39
CA TYR A 176 19.88 -16.91 8.32
C TYR A 176 20.13 -18.26 9.01
N ARG A 177 20.43 -19.30 8.23
CA ARG A 177 20.67 -20.64 8.78
C ARG A 177 21.97 -20.71 9.60
N SER A 178 22.99 -19.95 9.22
CA SER A 178 24.21 -19.81 10.04
C SER A 178 23.91 -19.18 11.41
N ILE A 179 23.10 -18.11 11.45
CA ILE A 179 22.63 -17.48 12.70
C ILE A 179 21.82 -18.48 13.53
N VAL A 180 20.94 -19.28 12.91
CA VAL A 180 20.19 -20.32 13.63
C VAL A 180 21.11 -21.39 14.22
N GLN A 181 22.12 -21.83 13.46
CA GLN A 181 23.08 -22.85 13.89
C GLN A 181 23.94 -22.37 15.06
N HIS A 182 24.33 -21.09 15.07
CA HIS A 182 25.20 -20.48 16.07
C HIS A 182 24.44 -19.52 17.01
N ARG A 183 23.14 -19.76 17.23
CA ARG A 183 22.22 -18.82 17.89
C ARG A 183 22.72 -18.34 19.24
N ASP A 184 23.15 -19.25 20.10
CA ASP A 184 23.54 -18.91 21.48
C ASP A 184 24.84 -18.10 21.51
N GLU A 185 25.83 -18.48 20.69
CA GLU A 185 27.09 -17.75 20.53
C GLU A 185 26.85 -16.35 19.96
N PHE A 186 25.99 -16.24 18.95
CA PHE A 186 25.62 -14.96 18.35
C PHE A 186 24.87 -14.07 19.36
N CYS A 187 23.88 -14.61 20.08
CA CYS A 187 23.16 -13.91 21.15
C CYS A 187 24.11 -13.35 22.21
N GLU A 188 25.10 -14.15 22.65
CA GLU A 188 26.06 -13.72 23.67
C GLU A 188 27.00 -12.65 23.14
N PHE A 189 27.50 -12.81 21.91
CA PHE A 189 28.34 -11.80 21.26
C PHE A 189 27.65 -10.43 21.20
N LEU A 190 26.35 -10.38 20.89
CA LEU A 190 25.59 -9.13 20.78
C LEU A 190 25.52 -8.32 22.09
N ASN A 191 25.81 -8.93 23.25
CA ASN A 191 25.85 -8.22 24.53
C ASN A 191 26.97 -7.17 24.59
N CYS A 192 28.02 -7.28 23.76
CA CYS A 192 29.09 -6.28 23.73
C CYS A 192 28.61 -4.90 23.27
N PHE A 193 27.51 -4.83 22.52
CA PHE A 193 26.90 -3.60 22.01
C PHE A 193 25.86 -2.99 22.97
N ALA A 194 25.65 -3.57 24.16
CA ALA A 194 24.59 -3.17 25.10
C ALA A 194 24.61 -1.67 25.48
N GLY A 195 25.79 -1.07 25.51
CA GLY A 195 26.02 0.32 25.89
C GLY A 195 26.14 1.30 24.72
N ASP A 196 26.14 0.80 23.48
CA ASP A 196 26.36 1.63 22.30
C ASP A 196 25.22 2.61 22.10
N GLU A 197 25.54 3.77 21.54
CA GLU A 197 24.53 4.75 21.17
C GLU A 197 23.97 4.42 19.79
N VAL A 198 22.64 4.37 19.69
CA VAL A 198 21.92 4.10 18.44
C VAL A 198 20.87 5.19 18.19
N ARG A 199 20.70 5.60 16.93
CA ARG A 199 19.72 6.58 16.51
C ARG A 199 18.32 5.98 16.52
N VAL A 200 17.38 6.73 17.09
CA VAL A 200 15.95 6.45 17.05
C VAL A 200 15.30 7.36 16.01
N ILE A 201 14.56 6.73 15.11
CA ILE A 201 13.79 7.38 14.06
C ILE A 201 12.33 7.34 14.51
N LEU A 202 11.84 8.44 15.08
CA LEU A 202 10.43 8.57 15.50
C LEU A 202 9.51 8.92 14.33
N ARG A 203 10.02 9.69 13.37
CA ARG A 203 9.34 10.08 12.14
C ARG A 203 10.32 10.08 10.97
N GLU A 204 9.79 9.94 9.77
CA GLU A 204 10.56 10.05 8.54
C GLU A 204 11.23 11.43 8.45
N THR A 205 12.54 11.46 8.17
CA THR A 205 13.35 12.68 8.02
C THR A 205 12.74 13.66 7.01
N ARG A 206 12.07 13.15 5.97
CA ARG A 206 11.36 13.95 4.96
C ARG A 206 10.27 14.84 5.55
N SER A 207 9.54 14.37 6.57
CA SER A 207 8.48 15.14 7.23
C SER A 207 9.05 16.36 7.95
N TYR A 208 10.16 16.19 8.67
CA TYR A 208 10.89 17.29 9.29
C TYR A 208 11.47 18.25 8.24
N GLY A 209 12.12 17.72 7.19
CA GLY A 209 12.68 18.54 6.12
C GLY A 209 11.62 19.39 5.40
N LEU A 210 10.42 18.84 5.19
CA LEU A 210 9.30 19.58 4.64
C LEU A 210 8.85 20.71 5.59
N LEU A 211 8.61 20.41 6.87
CA LEU A 211 8.23 21.43 7.85
C LEU A 211 9.27 22.54 7.96
N LEU A 212 10.55 22.18 8.00
CA LEU A 212 11.65 23.13 8.08
C LEU A 212 11.71 24.03 6.84
N ARG A 213 11.58 23.46 5.64
CA ARG A 213 11.54 24.23 4.38
C ARG A 213 10.36 25.20 4.35
N GLU A 214 9.16 24.71 4.67
CA GLU A 214 7.97 25.56 4.72
C GLU A 214 8.08 26.64 5.81
N SER A 215 8.85 26.38 6.89
CA SER A 215 9.11 27.34 7.97
C SER A 215 9.90 28.58 7.54
N PHE A 216 10.53 28.54 6.36
CA PHE A 216 11.26 29.66 5.77
C PHE A 216 10.44 30.44 4.73
N HIS A 217 9.14 30.13 4.56
CA HIS A 217 8.28 30.92 3.68
C HIS A 217 8.03 32.32 4.27
N PRO A 218 8.05 33.41 3.47
CA PRO A 218 7.85 34.77 3.99
C PRO A 218 6.57 34.96 4.81
N ASP A 219 5.48 34.26 4.46
CA ASP A 219 4.21 34.36 5.19
C ASP A 219 4.30 33.84 6.63
N VAL A 220 5.16 32.86 6.91
CA VAL A 220 5.36 32.32 8.27
C VAL A 220 6.55 32.93 8.98
N LEU A 221 7.45 33.61 8.27
CA LEU A 221 8.61 34.31 8.86
C LEU A 221 8.29 35.70 9.40
N ARG A 222 7.16 36.30 9.01
CA ARG A 222 6.74 37.63 9.46
C ARG A 222 6.31 37.68 10.92
N ASP A 223 5.78 36.57 11.44
CA ASP A 223 5.32 36.43 12.82
C ASP A 223 5.79 35.10 13.38
N ALA A 224 6.47 35.15 14.55
CA ALA A 224 6.96 33.96 15.24
C ALA A 224 5.82 33.00 15.61
N LEU A 225 4.61 33.51 15.89
CA LEU A 225 3.44 32.67 16.20
C LEU A 225 2.97 31.87 14.98
N ASP A 226 3.12 32.39 13.77
CA ASP A 226 2.73 31.67 12.56
C ASP A 226 3.72 30.55 12.23
N ARG A 227 5.02 30.78 12.46
CA ARG A 227 6.04 29.72 12.41
C ARG A 227 5.80 28.65 13.48
N ASP A 228 5.43 29.05 14.70
CA ASP A 228 5.16 28.09 15.78
C ASP A 228 3.92 27.21 15.47
N ARG A 229 2.84 27.83 14.98
CA ARG A 229 1.62 27.13 14.51
C ARG A 229 1.90 26.18 13.35
N LEU A 230 2.85 26.50 12.47
CA LEU A 230 3.24 25.58 11.40
C LEU A 230 3.80 24.27 11.99
N PHE A 231 4.64 24.35 13.01
CA PHE A 231 5.21 23.17 13.67
C PHE A 231 4.18 22.40 14.52
N ASP A 232 3.05 23.00 14.89
CA ASP A 232 1.94 22.26 15.51
C ASP A 232 1.34 21.17 14.60
N ARG A 233 1.68 21.15 13.31
CA ARG A 233 1.36 20.00 12.43
C ARG A 233 1.95 18.67 12.93
N LEU A 234 3.00 18.68 13.76
CA LEU A 234 3.51 17.47 14.40
C LEU A 234 2.45 16.77 15.28
N TRP A 235 1.46 17.51 15.82
CA TRP A 235 0.37 16.95 16.62
C TRP A 235 -0.62 16.11 15.81
N VAL A 236 -0.64 16.21 14.48
CA VAL A 236 -1.62 15.49 13.62
C VAL A 236 -1.54 13.99 13.79
N GLU A 237 -0.36 13.45 14.07
CA GLU A 237 -0.14 12.00 14.22
C GLU A 237 -0.35 11.49 15.66
N VAL A 238 -0.37 12.39 16.66
CA VAL A 238 -0.46 12.02 18.08
C VAL A 238 -1.74 11.22 18.41
N PRO A 239 -2.93 11.51 17.85
CA PRO A 239 -4.10 10.67 18.08
C PRO A 239 -3.92 9.21 17.65
N THR A 240 -3.07 8.95 16.64
CA THR A 240 -2.76 7.61 16.13
C THR A 240 -1.56 7.00 16.88
N PHE A 241 -0.58 7.83 17.23
CA PHE A 241 0.66 7.47 17.89
C PHE A 241 0.88 8.32 19.16
N PRO A 242 0.19 8.01 20.27
CA PRO A 242 0.20 8.87 21.46
C PRO A 242 1.58 9.09 22.07
N TYR A 243 2.51 8.15 21.90
CA TYR A 243 3.89 8.27 22.38
C TYR A 243 4.62 9.50 21.80
N LEU A 244 4.24 9.97 20.61
CA LEU A 244 4.85 11.13 19.97
C LEU A 244 4.64 12.41 20.78
N ALA A 245 3.57 12.49 21.59
CA ALA A 245 3.28 13.65 22.44
C ALA A 245 4.47 14.03 23.34
N ALA A 246 5.20 13.03 23.85
CA ALA A 246 6.35 13.25 24.72
C ALA A 246 7.56 13.84 23.98
N ALA A 247 7.65 13.65 22.66
CA ALA A 247 8.75 14.14 21.84
C ALA A 247 8.47 15.50 21.18
N ILE A 248 7.20 15.92 21.06
CA ILE A 248 6.80 17.14 20.30
C ILE A 248 7.62 18.37 20.70
N ASN A 249 7.81 18.62 21.99
CA ASN A 249 8.52 19.82 22.43
C ASN A 249 9.99 19.85 21.99
N ALA A 250 10.65 18.69 22.04
CA ALA A 250 11.99 18.50 21.54
C ALA A 250 12.04 18.71 20.02
N GLU A 251 11.11 18.09 19.29
CA GLU A 251 10.99 18.25 17.83
C GLU A 251 10.84 19.73 17.43
N LYS A 252 9.92 20.46 18.08
CA LYS A 252 9.71 21.89 17.82
C LYS A 252 10.96 22.71 18.11
N THR A 253 11.65 22.42 19.21
CA THR A 253 12.85 23.17 19.61
C THR A 253 13.98 23.01 18.59
N THR A 254 14.26 21.79 18.13
CA THR A 254 15.27 21.53 17.10
C THR A 254 14.89 22.15 15.75
N LEU A 255 13.62 22.05 15.35
CA LEU A 255 13.13 22.70 14.11
C LEU A 255 13.21 24.24 14.19
N TRP A 256 13.00 24.82 15.37
CA TRP A 256 13.17 26.26 15.60
C TRP A 256 14.62 26.71 15.40
N GLN A 257 15.59 25.87 15.81
CA GLN A 257 17.04 26.07 15.60
C GLN A 257 17.45 25.90 14.14
N GLY A 258 16.61 25.25 13.33
CA GLY A 258 16.86 25.03 11.91
C GLY A 258 17.36 23.63 11.58
N ASP A 259 17.35 22.73 12.57
CA ASP A 259 17.90 21.38 12.45
C ASP A 259 16.81 20.31 12.38
N ILE A 260 17.20 19.11 11.95
CA ILE A 260 16.33 17.93 11.97
C ILE A 260 16.43 17.27 13.36
N PRO A 261 15.30 16.99 14.04
CA PRO A 261 15.30 16.29 15.32
C PRO A 261 16.08 14.97 15.27
N LYS A 262 17.04 14.81 16.19
CA LYS A 262 17.79 13.58 16.42
C LYS A 262 17.49 13.03 17.80
N PHE A 263 17.15 11.74 17.85
CA PHE A 263 16.88 11.01 19.09
C PHE A 263 17.80 9.81 19.20
N LEU A 264 18.14 9.45 20.43
CA LEU A 264 19.14 8.43 20.74
C LEU A 264 18.59 7.42 21.74
N THR A 265 19.12 6.20 21.70
CA THR A 265 18.95 5.21 22.76
C THR A 265 20.19 4.33 22.89
N ARG A 266 20.11 3.33 23.77
CA ARG A 266 21.10 2.25 23.89
C ARG A 266 20.42 0.89 23.77
N PRO A 267 21.06 -0.12 23.17
CA PRO A 267 20.44 -1.44 23.00
C PRO A 267 19.93 -2.09 24.28
N ASN A 268 20.50 -1.79 25.45
CA ASN A 268 20.03 -2.28 26.76
C ASN A 268 19.17 -1.26 27.56
N SER A 269 18.61 -0.24 26.90
CA SER A 269 17.80 0.80 27.54
C SER A 269 16.38 0.86 26.98
N ARG A 270 15.46 1.33 27.81
CA ARG A 270 14.08 1.69 27.43
C ARG A 270 13.87 3.20 27.31
N ASN A 271 14.92 3.98 27.58
CA ASN A 271 14.83 5.44 27.57
C ASN A 271 15.08 6.00 26.18
N LEU A 272 14.49 7.16 25.92
CA LEU A 272 14.80 7.99 24.77
C LEU A 272 15.64 9.17 25.24
N TRP A 273 16.75 9.44 24.58
CA TRP A 273 17.58 10.62 24.84
C TRP A 273 17.44 11.62 23.71
N LEU A 274 17.35 12.88 24.11
CA LEU A 274 17.44 14.03 23.23
C LEU A 274 18.91 14.40 23.03
N GLU A 275 19.22 15.13 21.95
CA GLU A 275 20.58 15.59 21.65
C GLU A 275 21.17 16.50 22.74
N ASN A 276 20.31 17.23 23.47
CA ASN A 276 20.73 18.07 24.61
C ASN A 276 21.06 17.26 25.89
N GLY A 277 20.97 15.92 25.85
CA GLY A 277 21.22 15.02 26.98
C GLY A 277 20.02 14.78 27.89
N GLU A 278 18.88 15.46 27.65
CA GLU A 278 17.63 15.19 28.38
C GLU A 278 17.13 13.78 28.07
N CYS A 279 16.60 13.12 29.11
CA CYS A 279 16.17 11.74 29.06
C CYS A 279 14.65 11.66 29.28
N ILE A 280 13.95 11.00 28.37
CA ILE A 280 12.57 10.58 28.55
C ILE A 280 12.59 9.11 29.01
N PRO A 281 12.36 8.84 30.31
CA PRO A 281 12.47 7.50 30.85
C PRO A 281 11.34 6.59 30.36
N ASP A 282 11.63 5.29 30.21
CA ASP A 282 10.64 4.25 29.87
C ASP A 282 9.76 4.57 28.66
N PHE A 283 10.35 5.23 27.64
CA PHE A 283 9.68 5.55 26.38
C PHE A 283 9.35 4.30 25.55
N PHE A 284 10.15 3.26 25.68
CA PHE A 284 9.97 1.97 25.01
C PHE A 284 9.54 0.87 25.99
N ASP A 285 8.70 -0.08 25.54
CA ASP A 285 8.28 -1.21 26.39
C ASP A 285 9.41 -2.22 26.62
N ARG A 286 10.28 -2.37 25.63
CA ARG A 286 11.38 -3.32 25.58
C ARG A 286 12.64 -2.65 25.04
N THR A 287 13.78 -3.13 25.49
CA THR A 287 15.09 -2.72 24.98
C THR A 287 15.33 -3.30 23.58
N GLY A 288 16.23 -2.69 22.81
CA GLY A 288 16.63 -3.20 21.49
C GLY A 288 17.18 -4.62 21.55
N LEU A 289 18.02 -4.93 22.56
CA LEU A 289 18.55 -6.27 22.79
C LEU A 289 17.48 -7.30 23.11
N GLU A 290 16.46 -6.94 23.90
CA GLU A 290 15.33 -7.84 24.14
C GLU A 290 14.56 -8.14 22.86
N LEU A 291 14.36 -7.15 21.98
CA LEU A 291 13.71 -7.37 20.69
C LEU A 291 14.53 -8.33 19.80
N VAL A 292 15.84 -8.12 19.72
CA VAL A 292 16.76 -9.00 18.97
C VAL A 292 16.73 -10.43 19.52
N ARG A 293 16.83 -10.61 20.84
CA ARG A 293 16.75 -11.94 21.47
C ARG A 293 15.43 -12.64 21.17
N ASN A 294 14.30 -11.93 21.27
CA ASN A 294 12.99 -12.49 20.94
C ASN A 294 12.92 -12.90 19.47
N ARG A 295 13.43 -12.08 18.56
CA ARG A 295 13.47 -12.38 17.13
C ARG A 295 14.31 -13.63 16.83
N LEU A 296 15.48 -13.76 17.44
CA LEU A 296 16.35 -14.93 17.27
C LEU A 296 15.70 -16.22 17.79
N LEU A 297 14.86 -16.14 18.83
CA LEU A 297 14.06 -17.29 19.30
C LEU A 297 12.98 -17.70 18.30
N GLU A 298 12.42 -16.73 17.55
CA GLU A 298 11.40 -16.98 16.53
C GLU A 298 11.97 -17.59 15.24
N PHE A 299 13.29 -17.55 15.03
CA PHE A 299 13.89 -18.07 13.81
C PHE A 299 13.65 -19.57 13.62
N ASN A 300 13.03 -19.93 12.50
CA ASN A 300 12.71 -21.28 12.08
C ASN A 300 12.42 -21.32 10.57
N GLU A 301 12.21 -22.51 10.00
CA GLU A 301 11.97 -22.67 8.55
C GLU A 301 10.66 -22.03 8.06
N ALA A 302 9.65 -21.87 8.92
CA ALA A 302 8.41 -21.18 8.55
C ALA A 302 8.62 -19.67 8.44
N ASP A 303 9.35 -19.06 9.39
CA ASP A 303 9.75 -17.66 9.30
C ASP A 303 10.67 -17.41 8.11
N LEU A 304 11.71 -18.24 7.89
CA LEU A 304 12.56 -18.17 6.70
C LEU A 304 11.75 -18.20 5.41
N SER A 305 10.81 -19.14 5.28
CA SER A 305 9.93 -19.24 4.11
C SER A 305 9.08 -17.99 3.91
N GLN A 306 8.60 -17.40 5.00
CA GLN A 306 7.84 -16.14 4.95
C GLN A 306 8.70 -14.96 4.51
N GLN A 307 9.91 -14.80 5.07
CA GLN A 307 10.82 -13.72 4.67
C GLN A 307 11.26 -13.86 3.21
N LEU A 308 11.54 -15.08 2.74
CA LEU A 308 11.84 -15.37 1.33
C LEU A 308 10.67 -15.04 0.40
N TRP A 309 9.43 -15.33 0.82
CA TRP A 309 8.26 -14.92 0.07
C TRP A 309 8.17 -13.40 -0.05
N LEU A 310 8.40 -12.66 1.04
CA LEU A 310 8.42 -11.19 1.02
C LEU A 310 9.51 -10.63 0.10
N ILE A 311 10.73 -11.16 0.16
CA ILE A 311 11.85 -10.78 -0.72
C ILE A 311 11.47 -10.96 -2.20
N ARG A 312 10.99 -12.13 -2.58
CA ARG A 312 10.62 -12.42 -3.97
C ARG A 312 9.46 -11.57 -4.44
N THR A 313 8.47 -11.38 -3.57
CA THR A 313 7.26 -10.64 -3.90
C THR A 313 7.53 -9.14 -4.04
N SER A 314 8.37 -8.54 -3.19
CA SER A 314 8.74 -7.12 -3.32
C SER A 314 9.50 -6.85 -4.62
N LEU A 315 10.44 -7.73 -4.99
CA LEU A 315 11.16 -7.65 -6.27
C LEU A 315 10.21 -7.79 -7.47
N THR A 316 9.30 -8.76 -7.42
CA THR A 316 8.32 -8.98 -8.50
C THR A 316 7.34 -7.80 -8.65
N ALA A 317 6.88 -7.24 -7.52
CA ALA A 317 5.98 -6.08 -7.51
C ALA A 317 6.63 -4.86 -8.17
N MET A 318 7.93 -4.64 -7.95
CA MET A 318 8.70 -3.61 -8.64
C MET A 318 8.75 -3.84 -10.16
N ALA A 319 8.90 -5.08 -10.60
CA ALA A 319 9.04 -5.41 -12.02
C ALA A 319 7.74 -5.45 -12.84
N ALA A 320 6.61 -5.70 -12.20
CA ALA A 320 5.28 -5.64 -12.84
C ALA A 320 4.98 -4.24 -13.44
N ILE A 321 5.76 -3.23 -13.06
CA ILE A 321 5.76 -1.86 -13.59
C ILE A 321 6.38 -1.80 -14.99
N ALA A 322 7.31 -2.70 -15.32
CA ALA A 322 8.24 -2.48 -16.43
C ALA A 322 7.64 -2.75 -17.82
N GLN A 323 6.78 -3.77 -18.02
CA GLN A 323 6.32 -4.17 -19.36
C GLN A 323 4.95 -4.89 -19.38
N PRO A 324 3.80 -4.18 -19.34
CA PRO A 324 2.48 -4.82 -19.44
C PRO A 324 2.29 -5.64 -20.72
N GLN A 325 2.96 -5.24 -21.82
CA GLN A 325 2.93 -5.93 -23.11
C GLN A 325 3.62 -7.31 -23.15
N LYS A 326 4.41 -7.68 -22.13
CA LYS A 326 5.06 -9.00 -22.04
C LYS A 326 4.40 -9.95 -21.05
N SER A 327 3.22 -9.60 -20.54
CA SER A 327 2.48 -10.50 -19.67
C SER A 327 2.15 -11.79 -20.44
N PRO A 328 2.51 -12.98 -19.92
CA PRO A 328 2.21 -14.23 -20.60
C PRO A 328 0.69 -14.35 -20.79
N THR A 329 0.26 -14.52 -22.02
CA THR A 329 -1.14 -14.81 -22.34
C THR A 329 -1.38 -16.30 -22.10
N TYR A 330 -2.20 -16.61 -21.09
CA TYR A 330 -2.63 -17.97 -20.85
C TYR A 330 -3.80 -18.29 -21.78
N ALA A 331 -3.61 -19.25 -22.68
CA ALA A 331 -4.74 -19.81 -23.42
C ALA A 331 -5.59 -20.61 -22.42
N VAL A 332 -6.81 -20.14 -22.15
CA VAL A 332 -7.77 -20.93 -21.38
C VAL A 332 -8.11 -22.16 -22.23
N PRO A 333 -7.82 -23.39 -21.76
CA PRO A 333 -8.14 -24.59 -22.51
C PRO A 333 -9.65 -24.63 -22.74
N LYS A 334 -10.07 -24.76 -24.00
CA LYS A 334 -11.48 -24.95 -24.33
C LYS A 334 -11.86 -26.39 -23.99
N PRO A 335 -12.78 -26.63 -23.05
CA PRO A 335 -13.23 -27.99 -22.79
C PRO A 335 -14.02 -28.51 -24.00
N ASP A 336 -13.77 -29.76 -24.42
CA ASP A 336 -14.48 -30.40 -25.54
C ASP A 336 -15.97 -30.64 -25.23
N LYS A 337 -16.31 -30.79 -23.94
CA LYS A 337 -17.68 -30.92 -23.45
C LYS A 337 -17.83 -30.20 -22.11
N ALA A 338 -18.94 -29.48 -21.95
CA ALA A 338 -19.35 -28.99 -20.65
C ALA A 338 -19.70 -30.19 -19.75
N PRO A 339 -19.15 -30.28 -18.53
CA PRO A 339 -19.56 -31.29 -17.57
C PRO A 339 -21.05 -31.11 -17.22
N ASP A 340 -21.71 -32.18 -16.78
CA ASP A 340 -23.06 -32.05 -16.24
C ASP A 340 -23.06 -31.17 -14.98
N ARG A 341 -24.21 -30.56 -14.67
CA ARG A 341 -24.33 -29.59 -13.59
C ARG A 341 -23.88 -30.12 -12.23
N LYS A 342 -24.12 -31.41 -11.93
CA LYS A 342 -23.77 -32.00 -10.64
C LYS A 342 -22.26 -32.16 -10.51
N THR A 343 -21.62 -32.69 -11.55
CA THR A 343 -20.15 -32.81 -11.62
C THR A 343 -19.48 -31.45 -11.57
N ALA A 344 -20.01 -30.46 -12.32
CA ALA A 344 -19.51 -29.09 -12.30
C ALA A 344 -19.59 -28.47 -10.89
N ASN A 345 -20.74 -28.58 -10.22
CA ASN A 345 -20.94 -28.04 -8.88
C ASN A 345 -19.97 -28.65 -7.86
N ALA A 346 -19.74 -29.96 -7.92
CA ALA A 346 -18.78 -30.61 -7.04
C ALA A 346 -17.35 -30.10 -7.29
N ALA A 347 -16.95 -29.94 -8.55
CA ALA A 347 -15.64 -29.38 -8.90
C ALA A 347 -15.49 -27.92 -8.45
N TYR A 348 -16.53 -27.09 -8.61
CA TYR A 348 -16.52 -25.70 -8.14
C TYR A 348 -16.41 -25.60 -6.63
N LEU A 349 -17.10 -26.47 -5.89
CA LEU A 349 -17.01 -26.50 -4.44
C LEU A 349 -15.61 -26.93 -3.98
N GLN A 350 -15.02 -27.94 -4.60
CA GLN A 350 -13.64 -28.36 -4.31
C GLN A 350 -12.62 -27.26 -4.62
N ALA A 351 -12.78 -26.55 -5.73
CA ALA A 351 -11.95 -25.40 -6.05
C ALA A 351 -12.11 -24.26 -5.01
N ALA A 352 -13.34 -23.98 -4.58
CA ALA A 352 -13.60 -22.98 -3.54
C ALA A 352 -12.97 -23.37 -2.19
N ILE A 353 -13.06 -24.64 -1.79
CA ILE A 353 -12.38 -25.18 -0.59
C ILE A 353 -10.86 -24.99 -0.71
N ALA A 354 -10.26 -25.37 -1.84
CA ALA A 354 -8.82 -25.20 -2.06
C ALA A 354 -8.37 -23.73 -1.98
N VAL A 355 -9.17 -22.80 -2.50
CA VAL A 355 -8.91 -21.35 -2.37
C VAL A 355 -9.03 -20.91 -0.91
N ALA A 356 -10.05 -21.37 -0.18
CA ALA A 356 -10.25 -21.02 1.22
C ALA A 356 -9.16 -21.57 2.14
N ASP A 357 -8.72 -22.81 1.92
CA ASP A 357 -7.59 -23.41 2.64
C ASP A 357 -6.30 -22.64 2.36
N ARG A 358 -6.11 -22.18 1.12
CA ARG A 358 -4.97 -21.32 0.78
C ARG A 358 -5.06 -19.97 1.52
N LEU A 359 -6.22 -19.32 1.52
CA LEU A 359 -6.43 -18.06 2.23
C LEU A 359 -6.21 -18.22 3.73
N GLU A 360 -6.68 -19.32 4.33
CA GLU A 360 -6.41 -19.62 5.73
C GLU A 360 -4.92 -19.83 6.00
N SER A 361 -4.23 -20.61 5.17
CA SER A 361 -2.79 -20.85 5.35
C SER A 361 -1.94 -19.56 5.26
N LEU A 362 -2.46 -18.54 4.58
CA LEU A 362 -1.83 -17.22 4.43
C LEU A 362 -2.31 -16.21 5.49
N ALA A 363 -3.33 -16.56 6.27
CA ALA A 363 -3.89 -15.67 7.27
C ALA A 363 -2.92 -15.50 8.43
N ILE A 364 -2.73 -14.25 8.84
CA ILE A 364 -1.96 -13.89 10.03
C ILE A 364 -2.99 -13.59 11.10
N CYS A 365 -3.09 -14.49 12.08
CA CYS A 365 -4.12 -14.45 13.13
C CYS A 365 -3.50 -14.13 14.49
N GLN A 366 -4.17 -13.29 15.27
CA GLN A 366 -3.82 -13.03 16.66
C GLN A 366 -5.06 -12.63 17.47
N GLY A 367 -5.36 -13.41 18.50
CA GLY A 367 -6.62 -13.28 19.24
C GLY A 367 -7.81 -13.39 18.28
N ASP A 368 -8.69 -12.39 18.31
CA ASP A 368 -9.87 -12.34 17.46
C ASP A 368 -9.66 -11.63 16.11
N PHE A 369 -8.43 -11.25 15.77
CA PHE A 369 -8.09 -10.52 14.54
C PHE A 369 -7.40 -11.42 13.52
N ALA A 370 -7.69 -11.18 12.24
CA ALA A 370 -6.99 -11.81 11.11
C ALA A 370 -6.65 -10.77 10.04
N GLY A 371 -5.56 -10.97 9.31
CA GLY A 371 -5.20 -10.14 8.18
C GLY A 371 -4.27 -10.86 7.21
N TRP A 372 -4.04 -10.26 6.05
CA TRP A 372 -3.21 -10.81 4.98
C TRP A 372 -2.22 -9.77 4.48
N ILE A 373 -1.06 -10.24 4.03
CA ILE A 373 -0.07 -9.46 3.29
C ILE A 373 -0.11 -9.95 1.84
N ALA A 374 -0.19 -9.04 0.89
CA ALA A 374 -0.26 -9.36 -0.53
C ALA A 374 0.35 -8.23 -1.39
N PRO A 375 0.69 -8.51 -2.66
CA PRO A 375 0.85 -7.46 -3.65
C PRO A 375 -0.47 -6.70 -3.80
N VAL A 376 -0.45 -5.39 -3.57
CA VAL A 376 -1.57 -4.48 -3.79
C VAL A 376 -1.23 -3.46 -4.87
N PHE A 377 -2.24 -3.00 -5.58
CA PHE A 377 -2.07 -1.98 -6.61
C PHE A 377 -2.19 -0.58 -5.98
N ALA A 378 -1.06 0.09 -5.77
CA ALA A 378 -1.01 1.38 -5.07
C ALA A 378 -1.33 2.61 -5.96
N GLY A 379 -1.98 2.40 -7.11
CA GLY A 379 -2.21 3.43 -8.12
C GLY A 379 -0.97 3.72 -8.99
N ASN A 380 -1.13 4.58 -10.01
CA ASN A 380 -0.05 4.98 -10.94
C ASN A 380 0.69 3.82 -11.63
N HIS A 381 0.00 2.70 -11.88
CA HIS A 381 0.53 1.48 -12.50
C HIS A 381 1.61 0.75 -11.68
N ARG A 382 1.54 0.80 -10.34
CA ARG A 382 2.54 0.17 -9.48
C ARG A 382 1.97 -0.83 -8.49
N TRP A 383 2.69 -1.93 -8.33
CA TRP A 383 2.46 -2.93 -7.31
C TRP A 383 3.42 -2.72 -6.16
N THR A 384 2.98 -3.03 -4.95
CA THR A 384 3.79 -2.99 -3.73
C THR A 384 3.23 -4.02 -2.74
N VAL A 385 4.07 -4.52 -1.84
CA VAL A 385 3.64 -5.49 -0.83
C VAL A 385 3.11 -4.73 0.38
N HIS A 386 1.82 -4.90 0.68
CA HIS A 386 1.18 -4.31 1.86
C HIS A 386 0.17 -5.25 2.50
N THR A 387 -0.34 -4.83 3.66
CA THR A 387 -1.49 -5.47 4.29
C THR A 387 -2.78 -5.12 3.55
N LEU A 388 -3.68 -6.09 3.40
CA LEU A 388 -4.99 -5.85 2.79
C LEU A 388 -5.84 -4.89 3.62
N GLY A 389 -6.61 -4.04 2.93
CA GLY A 389 -7.37 -2.94 3.51
C GLY A 389 -8.88 -3.20 3.66
N TRP A 390 -9.64 -2.11 3.73
CA TRP A 390 -11.10 -2.08 3.95
C TRP A 390 -11.94 -2.05 2.69
N ASP A 391 -11.33 -1.99 1.50
CA ASP A 391 -12.06 -1.98 0.24
C ASP A 391 -12.46 -3.41 -0.18
N LEU A 392 -13.56 -3.53 -0.91
CA LEU A 392 -14.08 -4.82 -1.37
C LEU A 392 -13.35 -5.33 -2.61
N PHE A 393 -12.60 -4.47 -3.31
CA PHE A 393 -11.96 -4.79 -4.58
C PHE A 393 -10.79 -5.76 -4.41
N ASP A 394 -9.82 -5.41 -3.57
CA ASP A 394 -8.65 -6.24 -3.27
C ASP A 394 -8.38 -6.41 -1.77
N GLY A 395 -9.25 -5.87 -0.91
CA GLY A 395 -9.12 -5.91 0.54
C GLY A 395 -9.77 -7.09 1.27
N MET A 396 -9.73 -7.02 2.61
CA MET A 396 -10.31 -8.01 3.52
C MET A 396 -11.81 -8.27 3.37
N PRO A 397 -12.68 -7.27 3.05
CA PRO A 397 -14.10 -7.53 2.86
C PRO A 397 -14.43 -8.62 1.82
N GLY A 398 -13.69 -8.66 0.71
CA GLY A 398 -13.89 -9.69 -0.32
C GLY A 398 -13.62 -11.10 0.20
N ILE A 399 -12.52 -11.24 0.94
CA ILE A 399 -12.14 -12.49 1.63
C ILE A 399 -13.20 -12.87 2.67
N ALA A 400 -13.65 -11.91 3.49
CA ALA A 400 -14.63 -12.15 4.55
C ALA A 400 -15.97 -12.66 3.99
N ILE A 401 -16.50 -12.02 2.93
CA ILE A 401 -17.72 -12.48 2.26
C ILE A 401 -17.53 -13.89 1.69
N PHE A 402 -16.44 -14.12 0.96
CA PHE A 402 -16.15 -15.42 0.35
C PHE A 402 -16.11 -16.55 1.39
N LEU A 403 -15.31 -16.38 2.45
CA LEU A 403 -15.17 -17.36 3.52
C LEU A 403 -16.47 -17.58 4.31
N ALA A 404 -17.23 -16.50 4.56
CA ALA A 404 -18.50 -16.60 5.28
C ALA A 404 -19.53 -17.45 4.52
N TYR A 405 -19.72 -17.16 3.22
CA TYR A 405 -20.66 -17.93 2.38
C TYR A 405 -20.18 -19.36 2.17
N LEU A 406 -18.87 -19.58 1.96
CA LEU A 406 -18.34 -20.94 1.84
C LEU A 406 -18.58 -21.73 3.13
N GLY A 407 -18.25 -21.18 4.30
CA GLY A 407 -18.49 -21.81 5.59
C GLY A 407 -19.95 -22.20 5.79
N ALA A 408 -20.89 -21.33 5.40
CA ALA A 408 -22.33 -21.63 5.45
C ALA A 408 -22.76 -22.75 4.49
N ILE A 409 -22.12 -22.86 3.32
CA ILE A 409 -22.43 -23.90 2.32
C ILE A 409 -21.85 -25.26 2.74
N VAL A 410 -20.61 -25.30 3.24
CA VAL A 410 -19.93 -26.55 3.61
C VAL A 410 -20.24 -27.02 5.03
N GLY A 411 -20.70 -26.12 5.91
CA GLY A 411 -20.90 -26.42 7.33
C GLY A 411 -19.61 -26.54 8.13
N ASP A 412 -18.49 -25.98 7.64
CA ASP A 412 -17.20 -25.92 8.35
C ASP A 412 -17.05 -24.54 9.02
N ASP A 413 -17.19 -24.53 10.35
CA ASP A 413 -17.10 -23.33 11.19
C ASP A 413 -15.75 -22.62 11.07
N ARG A 414 -14.69 -23.32 10.65
CA ARG A 414 -13.34 -22.75 10.51
C ARG A 414 -13.34 -21.54 9.58
N TYR A 415 -13.99 -21.65 8.42
CA TYR A 415 -14.08 -20.54 7.46
C TYR A 415 -14.93 -19.38 7.99
N SER A 416 -16.05 -19.67 8.66
CA SER A 416 -16.89 -18.64 9.27
C SER A 416 -16.21 -17.91 10.43
N LYS A 417 -15.39 -18.62 11.24
CA LYS A 417 -14.55 -18.01 12.29
C LYS A 417 -13.51 -17.08 11.69
N LEU A 418 -12.80 -17.52 10.65
CA LEU A 418 -11.82 -16.68 9.97
C LEU A 418 -12.45 -15.44 9.32
N ALA A 419 -13.62 -15.58 8.70
CA ALA A 419 -14.40 -14.45 8.18
C ALA A 419 -14.78 -13.45 9.29
N ASN A 420 -15.18 -13.93 10.47
CA ASN A 420 -15.49 -13.07 11.61
C ASN A 420 -14.24 -12.35 12.14
N SER A 421 -13.09 -13.02 12.18
CA SER A 421 -11.82 -12.38 12.54
C SER A 421 -11.39 -11.30 11.55
N ALA A 422 -11.61 -11.53 10.24
CA ALA A 422 -11.40 -10.50 9.22
C ALA A 422 -12.37 -9.31 9.41
N LEU A 423 -13.64 -9.57 9.72
CA LEU A 423 -14.63 -8.52 10.00
C LEU A 423 -14.21 -7.65 11.20
N ARG A 424 -13.71 -8.26 12.28
CA ARG A 424 -13.18 -7.53 13.44
C ARG A 424 -11.98 -6.67 13.09
N SER A 425 -11.08 -7.16 12.23
CA SER A 425 -9.96 -6.36 11.71
C SER A 425 -10.44 -5.17 10.90
N ILE A 426 -11.44 -5.35 10.03
CA ILE A 426 -12.05 -4.27 9.25
C ILE A 426 -12.66 -3.20 10.18
N LEU A 427 -13.44 -3.60 11.19
CA LEU A 427 -14.02 -2.68 12.17
C LEU A 427 -12.95 -1.88 12.91
N HIS A 428 -11.89 -2.54 13.34
CA HIS A 428 -10.77 -1.89 14.01
C HIS A 428 -10.08 -0.89 13.08
N GLN A 429 -9.80 -1.27 11.83
CA GLN A 429 -9.19 -0.38 10.86
C GLN A 429 -10.06 0.86 10.59
N VAL A 430 -11.36 0.68 10.34
CA VAL A 430 -12.30 1.78 10.07
C VAL A 430 -12.47 2.71 11.28
N LYS A 431 -12.37 2.19 12.51
CA LYS A 431 -12.45 3.02 13.73
C LYS A 431 -11.37 4.11 13.77
N TYR A 432 -10.12 3.76 13.40
CA TYR A 432 -8.99 4.70 13.46
C TYR A 432 -8.76 5.42 12.14
N GLU A 433 -9.01 4.75 11.01
CA GLU A 433 -8.61 5.23 9.68
C GLU A 433 -9.81 5.54 8.77
N GLY A 434 -11.04 5.44 9.28
CA GLY A 434 -12.25 5.73 8.51
C GLY A 434 -12.29 7.15 7.93
N TYR A 435 -11.56 8.11 8.51
CA TYR A 435 -11.42 9.46 7.97
C TYR A 435 -10.62 9.52 6.65
N LEU A 436 -9.84 8.47 6.34
CA LEU A 436 -9.11 8.33 5.08
C LEU A 436 -10.01 7.87 3.93
N ILE A 437 -11.20 7.33 4.23
CA ILE A 437 -12.16 6.81 3.24
C ILE A 437 -12.94 7.98 2.65
N ASN A 438 -12.56 8.36 1.42
CA ASN A 438 -13.14 9.50 0.70
C ASN A 438 -14.04 9.07 -0.48
N SER A 439 -13.91 7.82 -0.93
CA SER A 439 -14.71 7.23 -2.01
C SER A 439 -16.03 6.66 -1.47
N ILE A 440 -17.01 6.52 -2.37
CA ILE A 440 -18.37 6.07 -2.05
C ILE A 440 -18.80 4.82 -2.81
N GLY A 441 -17.94 4.28 -3.68
CA GLY A 441 -18.29 3.19 -4.60
C GLY A 441 -18.43 1.83 -3.95
N ALA A 442 -18.96 0.89 -4.74
CA ALA A 442 -19.31 -0.46 -4.29
C ALA A 442 -18.07 -1.34 -4.04
N PHE A 443 -16.96 -1.07 -4.73
CA PHE A 443 -15.74 -1.86 -4.58
C PHE A 443 -14.66 -1.11 -3.80
N ASN A 444 -14.62 0.21 -3.91
CA ASN A 444 -13.73 1.10 -3.18
C ASN A 444 -14.52 2.23 -2.55
N GLY A 445 -14.65 2.20 -1.22
CA GLY A 445 -15.29 3.26 -0.44
C GLY A 445 -16.31 2.75 0.55
N TRP A 446 -17.11 3.69 1.07
CA TRP A 446 -18.11 3.39 2.10
C TRP A 446 -19.17 2.39 1.65
N ALA A 447 -19.58 2.39 0.37
CA ALA A 447 -20.60 1.45 -0.08
C ALA A 447 -20.09 0.00 -0.12
N GLY A 448 -18.83 -0.28 -0.44
CA GLY A 448 -18.28 -1.64 -0.32
C GLY A 448 -18.31 -2.19 1.12
N LEU A 449 -18.05 -1.34 2.11
CA LEU A 449 -18.20 -1.69 3.53
C LEU A 449 -19.66 -1.94 3.91
N ILE A 450 -20.58 -1.07 3.46
CA ILE A 450 -22.03 -1.23 3.68
C ILE A 450 -22.52 -2.54 3.06
N TYR A 451 -22.11 -2.85 1.84
CA TYR A 451 -22.44 -4.09 1.14
C TYR A 451 -21.98 -5.31 1.95
N THR A 452 -20.73 -5.29 2.40
CA THR A 452 -20.13 -6.37 3.20
C THR A 452 -20.92 -6.62 4.47
N PHE A 453 -21.21 -5.58 5.25
CA PHE A 453 -21.94 -5.70 6.51
C PHE A 453 -23.39 -6.11 6.30
N THR A 454 -24.01 -5.68 5.20
CA THR A 454 -25.35 -6.10 4.82
C THR A 454 -25.38 -7.60 4.51
N HIS A 455 -24.43 -8.10 3.72
CA HIS A 455 -24.34 -9.53 3.37
C HIS A 455 -24.05 -10.41 4.60
N LEU A 456 -23.06 -10.03 5.41
CA LEU A 456 -22.68 -10.81 6.60
C LEU A 456 -23.76 -10.74 7.68
N GLY A 457 -24.37 -9.57 7.91
CA GLY A 457 -25.48 -9.41 8.86
C GLY A 457 -26.69 -10.26 8.50
N ARG A 458 -26.99 -10.41 7.21
CA ARG A 458 -28.06 -11.30 6.74
C ARG A 458 -27.68 -12.78 6.87
N LEU A 459 -26.47 -13.14 6.46
CA LEU A 459 -26.01 -14.53 6.47
C LEU A 459 -25.94 -15.09 7.90
N TRP A 460 -25.42 -14.31 8.84
CA TRP A 460 -25.26 -14.70 10.25
C TRP A 460 -26.42 -14.30 11.15
N GLN A 461 -27.46 -13.65 10.60
CA GLN A 461 -28.63 -13.15 11.35
C GLN A 461 -28.23 -12.20 12.50
N GLN A 462 -27.28 -11.30 12.23
CA GLN A 462 -26.72 -10.32 13.17
C GLN A 462 -27.23 -8.90 12.86
N PRO A 463 -28.33 -8.43 13.48
CA PRO A 463 -28.94 -7.13 13.19
C PRO A 463 -28.04 -5.93 13.49
N GLU A 464 -27.06 -6.10 14.38
CA GLU A 464 -26.05 -5.10 14.70
C GLU A 464 -25.17 -4.72 13.49
N LEU A 465 -24.85 -5.69 12.62
CA LEU A 465 -24.08 -5.42 11.40
C LEU A 465 -24.90 -4.58 10.41
N ILE A 466 -26.19 -4.85 10.30
CA ILE A 466 -27.12 -4.06 9.48
C ILE A 466 -27.25 -2.64 10.02
N SER A 467 -27.35 -2.50 11.34
CA SER A 467 -27.41 -1.19 12.00
C SER A 467 -26.14 -0.39 11.76
N GLN A 468 -24.97 -1.04 11.82
CA GLN A 468 -23.70 -0.40 11.48
C GLN A 468 -23.63 0.04 10.01
N ALA A 469 -24.17 -0.75 9.08
CA ALA A 469 -24.27 -0.40 7.67
C ALA A 469 -25.14 0.87 7.46
N VAL A 470 -26.27 0.99 8.18
CA VAL A 470 -27.11 2.20 8.17
C VAL A 470 -26.38 3.41 8.76
N ILE A 471 -25.61 3.24 9.84
CA ILE A 471 -24.78 4.32 10.42
C ILE A 471 -23.75 4.82 9.42
N TRP A 472 -23.06 3.93 8.69
CA TRP A 472 -22.11 4.33 7.67
C TRP A 472 -22.75 5.00 6.46
N ALA A 473 -23.96 4.58 6.07
CA ALA A 473 -24.70 5.24 4.99
C ALA A 473 -24.96 6.74 5.28
N GLN A 474 -25.07 7.15 6.55
CA GLN A 474 -25.23 8.55 6.94
C GLN A 474 -23.99 9.42 6.64
N LYS A 475 -22.81 8.82 6.39
CA LYS A 475 -21.59 9.53 6.00
C LYS A 475 -21.56 9.90 4.52
N LEU A 476 -22.40 9.28 3.69
CA LEU A 476 -22.36 9.42 2.23
C LEU A 476 -22.77 10.81 1.71
N PRO A 477 -23.82 11.49 2.22
CA PRO A 477 -24.32 12.73 1.62
C PRO A 477 -23.27 13.82 1.35
N PRO A 478 -22.35 14.18 2.29
CA PRO A 478 -21.32 15.18 2.01
C PRO A 478 -20.22 14.69 1.05
N LEU A 479 -20.05 13.38 0.89
CA LEU A 479 -19.07 12.78 -0.02
C LEU A 479 -19.60 12.70 -1.46
N ILE A 480 -20.90 12.45 -1.63
CA ILE A 480 -21.57 12.38 -2.94
C ILE A 480 -21.39 13.67 -3.74
N GLU A 481 -21.51 14.84 -3.09
CA GLU A 481 -21.33 16.14 -3.76
C GLU A 481 -19.91 16.34 -4.31
N LYS A 482 -18.92 15.65 -3.72
CA LYS A 482 -17.50 15.71 -4.07
C LYS A 482 -17.05 14.54 -4.95
N ASP A 483 -17.97 13.66 -5.35
CA ASP A 483 -17.62 12.48 -6.13
C ASP A 483 -17.21 12.87 -7.55
N GLU A 484 -15.97 12.54 -7.90
CA GLU A 484 -15.39 12.70 -9.25
C GLU A 484 -15.18 11.35 -9.95
N GLN A 485 -15.35 10.22 -9.25
CA GLN A 485 -15.18 8.89 -9.84
C GLN A 485 -16.43 8.44 -10.57
N LEU A 486 -17.62 8.71 -10.00
CA LEU A 486 -18.95 8.50 -10.60
C LEU A 486 -19.32 7.03 -10.94
N ASP A 487 -18.35 6.15 -11.06
CA ASP A 487 -18.48 4.81 -11.57
C ASP A 487 -18.94 3.74 -10.55
N ILE A 488 -18.88 2.47 -10.95
CA ILE A 488 -19.25 1.32 -10.09
C ILE A 488 -18.19 1.07 -9.00
N ILE A 489 -16.92 1.25 -9.33
CA ILE A 489 -15.81 0.87 -8.46
C ILE A 489 -15.71 1.82 -7.28
N GLY A 490 -15.52 3.11 -7.52
CA GLY A 490 -15.26 4.13 -6.51
C GLY A 490 -16.33 5.21 -6.37
N GLY A 491 -17.31 5.26 -7.27
CA GLY A 491 -18.25 6.37 -7.40
C GLY A 491 -19.73 6.10 -7.11
N ALA A 492 -20.54 7.10 -7.46
CA ALA A 492 -21.97 7.18 -7.22
C ALA A 492 -22.77 6.03 -7.83
N ALA A 493 -22.41 5.53 -9.02
CA ALA A 493 -23.13 4.42 -9.65
C ALA A 493 -23.07 3.14 -8.80
N GLY A 494 -21.90 2.81 -8.25
CA GLY A 494 -21.75 1.67 -7.34
C GLY A 494 -22.52 1.88 -6.04
N CYS A 495 -22.50 3.11 -5.51
CA CYS A 495 -23.22 3.48 -4.30
C CYS A 495 -24.74 3.25 -4.42
N ILE A 496 -25.34 3.56 -5.58
CA ILE A 496 -26.78 3.35 -5.85
C ILE A 496 -27.18 1.88 -5.63
N HIS A 497 -26.42 0.94 -6.19
CA HIS A 497 -26.72 -0.49 -6.07
C HIS A 497 -26.74 -0.95 -4.61
N VAL A 498 -25.74 -0.53 -3.83
CA VAL A 498 -25.62 -0.93 -2.43
C VAL A 498 -26.75 -0.33 -1.59
N LEU A 499 -27.05 0.97 -1.78
CA LEU A 499 -28.10 1.64 -1.03
C LEU A 499 -29.49 1.08 -1.34
N SER A 500 -29.75 0.76 -2.61
CA SER A 500 -31.00 0.14 -3.05
C SER A 500 -31.16 -1.25 -2.42
N GLY A 501 -30.10 -2.07 -2.42
CA GLY A 501 -30.09 -3.38 -1.78
C GLY A 501 -30.31 -3.32 -0.26
N LEU A 502 -29.66 -2.37 0.44
CA LEU A 502 -29.86 -2.18 1.88
C LEU A 502 -31.29 -1.69 2.19
N TYR A 503 -31.83 -0.75 1.40
CA TYR A 503 -33.19 -0.24 1.59
C TYR A 503 -34.25 -1.34 1.52
N GLN A 504 -34.13 -2.27 0.58
CA GLN A 504 -35.08 -3.39 0.47
C GLN A 504 -35.18 -4.22 1.76
N TYR A 505 -34.13 -4.20 2.58
CA TYR A 505 -34.11 -4.92 3.85
C TYR A 505 -34.57 -4.08 5.04
N VAL A 506 -34.14 -2.81 5.14
CA VAL A 506 -34.41 -1.98 6.33
C VAL A 506 -35.56 -0.98 6.17
N GLY A 507 -35.93 -0.61 4.95
CA GLY A 507 -37.00 0.36 4.67
C GLY A 507 -36.71 1.80 5.14
N ASP A 508 -35.45 2.19 5.30
CA ASP A 508 -35.06 3.52 5.77
C ASP A 508 -34.98 4.52 4.61
N ASP A 509 -35.93 5.45 4.54
CA ASP A 509 -36.03 6.46 3.48
C ASP A 509 -34.78 7.35 3.33
N ARG A 510 -33.92 7.45 4.36
CA ARG A 510 -32.64 8.17 4.24
C ARG A 510 -31.71 7.51 3.22
N LEU A 511 -31.78 6.18 3.07
CA LEU A 511 -31.03 5.44 2.06
C LEU A 511 -31.54 5.77 0.65
N LYS A 512 -32.86 5.87 0.50
CA LYS A 512 -33.49 6.26 -0.76
C LYS A 512 -33.10 7.68 -1.16
N ILE A 513 -33.13 8.62 -0.22
CA ILE A 513 -32.69 10.00 -0.43
C ILE A 513 -31.21 10.04 -0.85
N ALA A 514 -30.33 9.27 -0.19
CA ALA A 514 -28.92 9.20 -0.56
C ALA A 514 -28.70 8.61 -1.96
N ALA A 515 -29.44 7.57 -2.34
CA ALA A 515 -29.37 6.99 -3.69
C ALA A 515 -29.84 7.99 -4.77
N ILE A 516 -30.89 8.76 -4.50
CA ILE A 516 -31.35 9.83 -5.40
C ILE A 516 -30.28 10.90 -5.56
N LYS A 517 -29.60 11.31 -4.48
CA LYS A 517 -28.47 12.25 -4.56
C LYS A 517 -27.31 11.73 -5.41
N CYS A 518 -27.01 10.43 -5.35
CA CYS A 518 -26.04 9.80 -6.25
C CYS A 518 -26.49 9.97 -7.72
N GLY A 519 -27.76 9.70 -8.01
CA GLY A 519 -28.34 9.93 -9.34
C GLY A 519 -28.25 11.39 -9.78
N ASP A 520 -28.59 12.34 -8.91
CA ASP A 520 -28.49 13.77 -9.19
C ASP A 520 -27.05 14.18 -9.55
N ARG A 521 -26.07 13.63 -8.83
CA ARG A 521 -24.64 13.84 -9.12
C ARG A 521 -24.27 13.32 -10.51
N LEU A 522 -24.74 12.13 -10.88
CA LEU A 522 -24.52 11.54 -12.20
C LEU A 522 -25.16 12.39 -13.31
N LEU A 523 -26.41 12.82 -13.15
CA LEU A 523 -27.07 13.67 -14.15
C LEU A 523 -26.34 15.01 -14.32
N LYS A 524 -25.92 15.64 -13.22
CA LYS A 524 -25.21 16.92 -13.23
C LYS A 524 -23.85 16.85 -13.93
N THR A 525 -23.20 15.69 -13.91
CA THR A 525 -21.86 15.48 -14.47
C THR A 525 -21.86 14.78 -15.84
N ALA A 526 -23.04 14.39 -16.33
CA ALA A 526 -23.20 13.78 -17.64
C ALA A 526 -22.75 14.75 -18.75
N ARG A 527 -22.09 14.19 -19.76
CA ARG A 527 -21.64 14.93 -20.95
C ARG A 527 -22.37 14.40 -22.16
N SER A 528 -22.88 15.32 -22.98
CA SER A 528 -23.42 14.97 -24.30
C SER A 528 -22.31 14.45 -25.19
N MET A 529 -22.56 13.30 -25.80
CA MET A 529 -21.68 12.68 -26.79
C MET A 529 -22.33 12.80 -28.18
N PRO A 530 -21.60 12.56 -29.28
CA PRO A 530 -22.21 12.56 -30.62
C PRO A 530 -23.43 11.64 -30.72
N GLN A 531 -23.43 10.53 -29.98
CA GLN A 531 -24.60 9.70 -29.72
C GLN A 531 -24.68 9.42 -28.22
N GLY A 532 -25.82 9.72 -27.61
CA GLY A 532 -26.05 9.45 -26.19
C GLY A 532 -25.30 10.38 -25.23
N ILE A 533 -25.07 9.90 -24.01
CA ILE A 533 -24.36 10.61 -22.94
C ILE A 533 -23.29 9.72 -22.30
N GLY A 534 -22.23 10.33 -21.78
CA GLY A 534 -21.13 9.64 -21.10
C GLY A 534 -20.56 10.43 -19.92
N TRP A 535 -19.65 9.81 -19.17
CA TRP A 535 -19.02 10.40 -17.99
C TRP A 535 -17.50 10.23 -18.05
N ILE A 536 -16.77 11.25 -17.60
CA ILE A 536 -15.34 11.10 -17.31
C ILE A 536 -15.23 10.56 -15.89
N THR A 537 -14.86 9.29 -15.79
CA THR A 537 -14.73 8.54 -14.54
C THR A 537 -13.26 8.33 -14.14
N LEU A 538 -12.35 8.38 -15.12
CA LEU A 538 -10.91 8.36 -14.92
C LEU A 538 -10.29 9.68 -15.43
N PRO A 539 -9.34 10.27 -14.68
CA PRO A 539 -8.60 11.45 -15.14
C PRO A 539 -7.93 11.20 -16.50
N GLU A 540 -7.86 12.24 -17.33
CA GLU A 540 -7.18 12.23 -18.64
C GLU A 540 -7.76 11.23 -19.67
N CYS A 541 -8.85 10.53 -19.34
CA CYS A 541 -9.57 9.66 -20.26
C CYS A 541 -10.78 10.38 -20.87
N GLN A 542 -11.14 9.98 -22.09
CA GLN A 542 -12.49 10.22 -22.61
C GLN A 542 -13.52 9.35 -21.86
N PRO A 543 -14.83 9.65 -21.97
CA PRO A 543 -15.84 8.75 -21.44
C PRO A 543 -15.62 7.31 -21.87
N LEU A 544 -15.77 6.37 -20.95
CA LEU A 544 -15.43 4.97 -21.17
C LEU A 544 -16.67 4.11 -21.43
N THR A 545 -16.45 2.98 -22.10
CA THR A 545 -17.38 1.86 -22.21
C THR A 545 -17.08 0.80 -21.14
N GLY A 546 -17.96 -0.18 -20.95
CA GLY A 546 -17.82 -1.26 -19.98
C GLY A 546 -18.48 -0.98 -18.63
N PHE A 547 -18.44 -1.99 -17.75
CA PHE A 547 -19.21 -2.00 -16.51
C PHE A 547 -18.50 -1.30 -15.35
N SER A 548 -17.18 -1.44 -15.20
CA SER A 548 -16.51 -0.95 -13.98
C SER A 548 -16.40 0.57 -13.93
N HIS A 549 -15.83 1.17 -14.98
CA HIS A 549 -15.56 2.60 -15.11
C HIS A 549 -16.37 3.26 -16.23
N GLY A 550 -17.20 2.50 -16.95
CA GLY A 550 -17.83 2.95 -18.18
C GLY A 550 -19.33 3.18 -18.09
N ALA A 551 -19.89 3.60 -19.22
CA ALA A 551 -21.31 3.95 -19.35
C ALA A 551 -22.26 2.77 -19.12
N ALA A 552 -21.86 1.51 -19.35
CA ALA A 552 -22.73 0.36 -19.10
C ALA A 552 -23.07 0.21 -17.60
N GLY A 553 -22.06 0.33 -16.73
CA GLY A 553 -22.29 0.25 -15.27
C GLY A 553 -23.13 1.42 -14.76
N ILE A 554 -22.85 2.64 -15.23
CA ILE A 554 -23.63 3.82 -14.86
C ILE A 554 -25.08 3.70 -15.36
N SER A 555 -25.29 3.19 -16.58
CA SER A 555 -26.62 2.91 -17.11
C SER A 555 -27.39 1.92 -16.24
N ARG A 556 -26.76 0.80 -15.86
CA ARG A 556 -27.37 -0.21 -14.99
C ARG A 556 -27.79 0.37 -13.64
N ALA A 557 -26.97 1.22 -13.05
CA ALA A 557 -27.27 1.93 -11.80
C ALA A 557 -28.44 2.91 -11.97
N LEU A 558 -28.48 3.68 -13.05
CA LEU A 558 -29.54 4.65 -13.31
C LEU A 558 -30.90 3.97 -13.62
N PHE A 559 -30.91 2.84 -14.33
CA PHE A 559 -32.15 2.05 -14.50
C PHE A 559 -32.66 1.50 -13.16
N GLU A 560 -31.76 0.99 -12.32
CA GLU A 560 -32.12 0.54 -10.98
C GLU A 560 -32.68 1.69 -10.15
N LEU A 561 -32.02 2.84 -10.18
CA LEU A 561 -32.47 4.03 -9.48
C LEU A 561 -33.84 4.49 -10.00
N ALA A 562 -34.09 4.47 -11.31
CA ALA A 562 -35.39 4.83 -11.88
C ALA A 562 -36.51 3.93 -11.36
N ALA A 563 -36.27 2.61 -11.32
CA ALA A 563 -37.22 1.66 -10.74
C ALA A 563 -37.41 1.87 -9.23
N PHE A 564 -36.34 2.25 -8.54
CA PHE A 564 -36.31 2.43 -7.09
C PHE A 564 -36.92 3.76 -6.59
N SER A 565 -36.71 4.85 -7.33
CA SER A 565 -37.22 6.18 -7.04
C SER A 565 -38.59 6.46 -7.66
N GLY A 566 -38.87 5.85 -8.83
CA GLY A 566 -40.02 6.17 -9.67
C GLY A 566 -39.80 7.38 -10.58
N GLU A 567 -38.57 7.92 -10.65
CA GLU A 567 -38.26 9.14 -11.40
C GLU A 567 -37.77 8.84 -12.82
N GLN A 568 -38.55 9.26 -13.82
CA GLN A 568 -38.28 9.01 -15.24
C GLN A 568 -36.96 9.61 -15.74
N ARG A 569 -36.49 10.73 -15.18
CA ARG A 569 -35.23 11.37 -15.59
C ARG A 569 -34.00 10.46 -15.49
N PHE A 570 -33.99 9.52 -14.54
CA PHE A 570 -32.89 8.55 -14.42
C PHE A 570 -32.95 7.51 -15.54
N GLN A 571 -34.16 7.09 -15.92
CA GLN A 571 -34.37 6.16 -17.03
C GLN A 571 -33.92 6.78 -18.36
N GLU A 572 -34.25 8.05 -18.61
CA GLU A 572 -33.85 8.77 -19.82
C GLU A 572 -32.33 8.87 -19.95
N ALA A 573 -31.65 9.20 -18.86
CA ALA A 573 -30.19 9.22 -18.83
C ALA A 573 -29.57 7.82 -19.02
N ALA A 574 -30.18 6.78 -18.42
CA ALA A 574 -29.73 5.41 -18.60
C ALA A 574 -29.82 4.95 -20.06
N ILE A 575 -30.88 5.33 -20.78
CA ILE A 575 -31.03 5.10 -22.23
C ILE A 575 -29.94 5.84 -23.01
N GLY A 576 -29.70 7.12 -22.70
CA GLY A 576 -28.63 7.88 -23.34
C GLY A 576 -27.24 7.26 -23.13
N ALA A 577 -26.98 6.65 -21.97
CA ALA A 577 -25.74 5.91 -21.72
C ALA A 577 -25.62 4.64 -22.57
N ILE A 578 -26.72 3.91 -22.78
CA ILE A 578 -26.77 2.75 -23.69
C ILE A 578 -26.52 3.17 -25.13
N ASP A 579 -27.10 4.30 -25.57
CA ASP A 579 -26.91 4.80 -26.93
C ASP A 579 -25.44 5.14 -27.17
N TYR A 580 -24.78 5.75 -26.18
CA TYR A 580 -23.34 5.97 -26.22
C TYR A 580 -22.55 4.66 -26.32
N GLU A 581 -22.84 3.67 -25.46
CA GLU A 581 -22.20 2.35 -25.50
C GLU A 581 -22.36 1.67 -26.87
N ARG A 582 -23.59 1.65 -27.41
CA ARG A 582 -23.90 1.05 -28.72
C ARG A 582 -23.16 1.74 -29.86
N SER A 583 -22.98 3.05 -29.77
CA SER A 583 -22.27 3.82 -30.82
C SER A 583 -20.81 3.41 -31.00
N LEU A 584 -20.20 2.81 -29.98
CA LEU A 584 -18.80 2.39 -29.96
C LEU A 584 -18.59 0.89 -30.22
N PHE A 585 -19.67 0.12 -30.40
CA PHE A 585 -19.57 -1.31 -30.65
C PHE A 585 -18.94 -1.62 -32.00
N SER A 586 -17.86 -2.42 -32.01
CA SER A 586 -17.25 -2.91 -33.25
C SER A 586 -17.93 -4.21 -33.70
N GLN A 587 -18.67 -4.15 -34.80
CA GLN A 587 -19.27 -5.33 -35.43
C GLN A 587 -18.22 -6.37 -35.87
N GLN A 588 -17.07 -5.89 -36.35
CA GLN A 588 -15.98 -6.76 -36.81
C GLN A 588 -15.37 -7.56 -35.65
N MET A 589 -15.13 -6.90 -34.50
CA MET A 589 -14.51 -7.52 -33.33
C MET A 589 -15.54 -8.15 -32.38
N LYS A 590 -16.84 -7.89 -32.61
CA LYS A 590 -17.95 -8.25 -31.71
C LYS A 590 -17.71 -7.80 -30.28
N ASN A 591 -17.11 -6.62 -30.11
CA ASN A 591 -16.61 -6.14 -28.84
C ASN A 591 -16.45 -4.61 -28.85
N TRP A 592 -16.16 -4.03 -27.69
CA TRP A 592 -15.94 -2.60 -27.49
C TRP A 592 -14.45 -2.28 -27.37
N PRO A 593 -14.02 -1.15 -27.97
CA PRO A 593 -12.65 -0.69 -27.84
C PRO A 593 -12.35 -0.26 -26.39
N ASP A 594 -11.14 -0.53 -25.94
CA ASP A 594 -10.65 0.02 -24.67
C ASP A 594 -10.17 1.46 -24.88
N LEU A 595 -10.91 2.41 -24.30
CA LEU A 595 -10.70 3.84 -24.49
C LEU A 595 -9.73 4.48 -23.48
N ARG A 596 -9.11 3.69 -22.59
CA ARG A 596 -8.25 4.20 -21.50
C ARG A 596 -6.85 4.61 -21.96
N PHE A 597 -6.40 4.12 -23.11
CA PHE A 597 -5.04 4.37 -23.60
C PHE A 597 -5.03 4.64 -25.10
N GLU A 598 -4.28 5.65 -25.53
CA GLU A 598 -3.95 5.85 -26.94
C GLU A 598 -2.73 4.98 -27.29
N TRP A 599 -2.95 3.78 -27.84
CA TRP A 599 -1.85 2.92 -28.30
C TRP A 599 -1.40 3.24 -29.73
N GLY A 600 -1.19 4.52 -30.04
CA GLY A 600 -0.93 4.97 -31.41
C GLY A 600 -2.03 4.46 -32.36
N ASP A 601 -1.65 3.76 -33.43
CA ASP A 601 -2.60 3.23 -34.42
C ASP A 601 -3.34 1.94 -33.98
N ARG A 602 -3.06 1.40 -32.79
CA ARG A 602 -3.66 0.13 -32.33
C ARG A 602 -4.85 0.38 -31.40
N VAL A 603 -5.98 -0.25 -31.71
CA VAL A 603 -7.15 -0.31 -30.83
C VAL A 603 -7.15 -1.66 -30.12
N LEU A 604 -7.11 -1.67 -28.78
CA LEU A 604 -7.27 -2.90 -28.01
C LEU A 604 -8.73 -3.16 -27.66
N PHE A 605 -9.05 -4.44 -27.50
CA PHE A 605 -10.37 -4.93 -27.13
C PHE A 605 -10.23 -5.85 -25.92
N GLY A 606 -10.74 -5.42 -24.78
CA GLY A 606 -10.72 -6.22 -23.56
C GLY A 606 -11.78 -7.32 -23.56
N LEU A 607 -11.53 -8.41 -22.84
CA LEU A 607 -12.51 -9.48 -22.61
C LEU A 607 -12.70 -9.71 -21.11
N GLY A 608 -12.97 -8.63 -20.37
CA GLY A 608 -13.20 -8.65 -18.92
C GLY A 608 -14.60 -8.18 -18.55
N TRP A 609 -15.01 -8.46 -17.31
CA TRP A 609 -16.20 -7.83 -16.72
C TRP A 609 -16.03 -6.31 -16.61
N SER A 610 -14.83 -5.86 -16.27
CA SER A 610 -14.53 -4.43 -16.10
C SER A 610 -14.68 -3.64 -17.41
N HIS A 611 -14.20 -4.20 -18.52
CA HIS A 611 -14.19 -3.58 -19.84
C HIS A 611 -14.30 -4.64 -20.95
N GLY A 612 -15.10 -4.32 -21.97
CA GLY A 612 -15.43 -5.22 -23.07
C GLY A 612 -16.73 -5.99 -22.85
N ALA A 613 -16.97 -6.94 -23.75
CA ALA A 613 -18.25 -7.64 -23.89
C ALA A 613 -18.85 -8.14 -22.56
N PRO A 614 -18.16 -8.91 -21.70
CA PRO A 614 -18.80 -9.46 -20.50
C PRO A 614 -19.46 -8.40 -19.60
N GLY A 615 -18.83 -7.23 -19.46
CA GLY A 615 -19.40 -6.11 -18.71
C GLY A 615 -20.54 -5.40 -19.45
N SER A 616 -20.35 -5.09 -20.73
CA SER A 616 -21.33 -4.33 -21.53
C SER A 616 -22.61 -5.11 -21.84
N TRP A 617 -22.60 -6.44 -21.70
CA TRP A 617 -23.79 -7.30 -21.83
C TRP A 617 -24.59 -7.47 -20.52
N THR A 618 -24.05 -7.04 -19.38
CA THR A 618 -24.69 -7.13 -18.04
C THR A 618 -25.59 -5.94 -17.79
#